data_AF-A0A395D043-F1
#
_entry.id   AF-A0A395D043-F1
#
_cell.length_a   1.000
_cell.length_b   1.000
_cell.length_c   1.000
_cell.angle_alpha   90.00
_cell.angle_beta   90.00
_cell.angle_gamma   90.00
#
_symmetry.space_group_name_H-M   'P 1'
#
loop_
_entity.id
_entity.type
_entity.pdbx_description
1 polymer ?
#
loop_
_entity_poly.entity_id
_entity_poly.type
_entity_poly.pdbx_seq_one_letter_code
_entity_poly.pdbx_strand_id
1 'polypeptide(L)' 'MAHYQIGVDLKDDVDLFCARTGLEAGGAILVRPDGFIGWRSRSSHLDPAPILDDALNQVLCRDRATL' A
#
# COMPACT_ATOMS: atom_id res chain seq x y z
N MET A 1 -3.17 -13.46 -0.20
CA MET A 1 -2.55 -12.29 0.45
C MET A 1 -3.66 -11.52 1.14
N ALA A 2 -3.47 -11.14 2.40
CA ALA A 2 -4.45 -10.31 3.09
C ALA A 2 -4.31 -8.88 2.57
N HIS A 3 -5.38 -8.36 1.97
CA HIS A 3 -5.57 -6.95 1.70
C HIS A 3 -6.86 -6.54 2.38
N TYR A 4 -6.98 -5.26 2.72
CA TYR A 4 -8.18 -4.68 3.28
C TYR A 4 -8.48 -3.40 2.53
N GLN A 5 -9.71 -3.28 2.06
CA GLN A 5 -10.22 -2.09 1.41
C GLN A 5 -11.07 -1.26 2.38
N ILE A 6 -10.70 0.00 2.54
CA ILE A 6 -11.50 0.95 3.31
C ILE A 6 -12.83 1.19 2.59
N GLY A 7 -13.93 1.16 3.34
CA GLY A 7 -15.30 1.23 2.83
C GLY A 7 -15.89 -0.12 2.39
N VAL A 8 -15.09 -1.21 2.36
CA VAL A 8 -15.55 -2.56 2.03
C VAL A 8 -15.29 -3.50 3.20
N ASP A 9 -14.02 -3.71 3.54
CA ASP A 9 -13.61 -4.60 4.62
C ASP A 9 -13.52 -3.87 5.97
N LEU A 10 -13.13 -2.59 5.92
CA LEU A 10 -12.90 -1.75 7.09
C LEU A 10 -13.69 -0.45 6.96
N LYS A 11 -14.34 -0.03 8.05
CA LYS A 11 -15.06 1.24 8.09
C LYS A 11 -14.15 2.36 8.59
N ASP A 12 -14.21 3.52 7.94
CA ASP A 12 -13.58 4.76 8.39
C ASP A 12 -14.67 5.75 8.80
N ASP A 13 -15.20 5.60 10.02
CA ASP A 13 -16.37 6.36 10.51
C ASP A 13 -16.18 7.88 10.54
N VAL A 14 -14.94 8.35 10.51
CA VAL A 14 -14.57 9.76 10.64
C VAL A 14 -13.91 10.31 9.38
N ASP A 15 -13.85 9.51 8.30
CA ASP A 15 -13.22 9.88 7.01
C ASP A 15 -11.79 10.43 7.15
N LEU A 16 -11.02 9.93 8.13
CA LEU A 16 -9.67 10.43 8.43
C LEU A 16 -8.56 9.59 7.82
N PHE A 17 -8.86 8.42 7.26
CA PHE A 17 -7.84 7.50 6.75
C PHE A 17 -6.96 8.17 5.70
N CYS A 18 -7.56 8.76 4.66
CA CYS A 18 -6.83 9.47 3.61
C CYS A 18 -6.01 10.63 4.16
N ALA A 19 -6.61 11.44 5.05
CA ALA A 19 -5.93 12.58 5.67
C ALA A 19 -4.71 12.18 6.52
N ARG A 20 -4.80 11.09 7.28
CA ARG A 20 -3.72 10.60 8.16
C ARG A 20 -2.61 9.89 7.40
N THR A 21 -2.95 9.21 6.32
CA THR A 21 -1.99 8.43 5.51
C THR A 21 -1.38 9.24 4.36
N GLY A 22 -1.96 10.39 4.04
CA GLY A 22 -1.59 11.20 2.89
C GLY A 22 -1.96 10.54 1.56
N LEU A 23 -3.01 9.73 1.56
CA LEU A 23 -3.56 9.07 0.39
C LEU A 23 -4.75 9.85 -0.18
N GLU A 24 -5.00 9.64 -1.46
CA GLU A 24 -6.24 9.99 -2.16
C GLU A 24 -7.11 8.72 -2.31
N ALA A 25 -8.34 8.90 -2.79
CA ALA A 25 -9.20 7.78 -3.14
C ALA A 25 -8.51 6.87 -4.17
N GLY A 26 -8.52 5.56 -3.92
CA GLY A 26 -7.83 4.58 -4.76
C GLY A 26 -6.32 4.45 -4.51
N GLY A 27 -5.75 5.22 -3.57
CA GLY A 27 -4.40 5.00 -3.06
C GLY A 27 -4.29 3.74 -2.21
N ALA A 28 -3.06 3.34 -1.89
CA ALA A 28 -2.77 2.14 -1.12
C ALA A 28 -1.53 2.30 -0.23
N ILE A 29 -1.51 1.62 0.92
CA ILE A 29 -0.34 1.43 1.77
C ILE A 29 -0.02 -0.05 1.91
N LEU A 30 1.27 -0.38 1.92
CA LEU A 30 1.77 -1.69 2.31
C LEU A 30 2.35 -1.59 3.73
N VAL A 31 1.75 -2.33 4.66
CA VAL A 31 2.15 -2.36 6.06
C VAL A 31 2.97 -3.63 6.33
N ARG A 32 4.13 -3.47 6.95
CA ARG A 32 5.02 -4.56 7.34
C ARG A 32 4.49 -5.26 8.60
N PRO A 33 4.92 -6.50 8.89
CA PRO A 33 4.48 -7.22 10.09
C PRO A 33 4.78 -6.52 11.43
N ASP A 34 5.74 -5.59 11.46
CA ASP A 34 6.08 -4.75 12.61
C ASP A 34 5.19 -3.50 12.76
N GLY A 35 4.20 -3.32 11.87
CA GLY A 35 3.26 -2.20 11.89
C GLY A 35 3.76 -0.94 11.19
N PHE A 36 4.96 -0.94 10.59
CA PHE A 36 5.46 0.20 9.84
C PHE A 36 5.01 0.20 8.39
N ILE A 37 4.82 1.38 7.80
CA ILE A 37 4.54 1.53 6.37
C ILE A 37 5.82 1.22 5.59
N GLY A 38 5.82 0.12 4.83
CA GLY A 38 6.94 -0.27 3.97
C GLY A 38 6.90 0.41 2.61
N TRP A 39 5.71 0.76 2.13
CA TRP A 39 5.51 1.44 0.85
C TRP A 39 4.14 2.13 0.80
N ARG A 40 3.99 3.14 -0.06
CA ARG A 40 2.72 3.83 -0.33
C ARG A 40 2.58 4.26 -1.79
N SER A 41 1.37 4.17 -2.33
CA SER A 41 0.93 4.83 -3.56
C SER A 41 -0.16 5.84 -3.24
N ARG A 42 0.05 7.12 -3.58
CA ARG A 42 -0.88 8.20 -3.24
C ARG A 42 -2.26 8.03 -3.87
N SER A 43 -2.34 7.53 -5.10
CA SER A 43 -3.59 7.40 -5.86
C SER A 43 -3.62 6.08 -6.66
N SER A 44 -4.72 5.83 -7.36
CA SER A 44 -4.88 4.68 -8.23
C SER A 44 -4.01 4.78 -9.48
N HIS A 45 -3.54 3.65 -9.99
CA HIS A 45 -2.82 3.53 -11.26
C HIS A 45 -3.62 2.70 -12.25
N LEU A 46 -3.40 2.93 -13.55
CA LEU A 46 -4.07 2.18 -14.62
C LEU A 46 -3.74 0.69 -14.58
N ASP A 47 -2.48 0.35 -14.25
CA ASP A 47 -2.03 -1.03 -14.07
C ASP A 47 -1.34 -1.19 -12.70
N PRO A 48 -2.10 -1.49 -11.64
CA PRO A 48 -1.60 -1.50 -10.27
C PRO A 48 -0.82 -2.77 -9.91
N ALA A 49 -1.01 -3.87 -10.65
CA ALA A 49 -0.38 -5.15 -10.37
C ALA A 49 1.16 -5.10 -10.42
N PRO A 50 1.81 -4.63 -11.51
CA PRO A 50 3.27 -4.56 -11.57
C PRO A 50 3.85 -3.62 -10.51
N ILE A 51 3.15 -2.52 -10.21
CA ILE A 51 3.58 -1.54 -9.20
C ILE A 51 3.60 -2.18 -7.80
N LEU A 52 2.58 -2.97 -7.48
CA LEU A 52 2.51 -3.68 -6.21
C LEU A 52 3.58 -4.78 -6.11
N ASP A 53 3.81 -5.52 -7.19
CA ASP A 53 4.86 -6.54 -7.25
C ASP A 53 6.25 -5.93 -7.02
N ASP A 54 6.55 -4.80 -7.66
CA ASP A 54 7.80 -4.06 -7.46
C ASP A 54 7.94 -3.56 -6.02
N ALA A 55 6.87 -3.01 -5.45
CA ALA A 55 6.84 -2.57 -4.06
C ALA A 55 7.12 -3.73 -3.09
N LEU A 56 6.51 -4.89 -3.32
CA LEU A 56 6.74 -6.10 -2.53
C LEU A 56 8.18 -6.59 -2.68
N ASN A 57 8.73 -6.61 -3.89
CA ASN A 57 10.11 -7.02 -4.14
C ASN A 57 11.13 -6.12 -3.43
N GLN A 58 10.88 -4.80 -3.41
CA GLN A 58 11.71 -3.85 -2.67
C GLN A 58 11.60 -4.04 -1.15
N VAL A 59 10.37 -4.12 -0.60
CA VAL A 59 10.16 -4.28 0.86
C VAL A 59 10.69 -5.61 1.37
N LEU A 60 10.68 -6.66 0.54
CA LEU A 60 11.18 -7.99 0.88
C LEU A 60 12.65 -8.19 0.50
N CYS A 61 13.35 -7.17 0.02
CA CYS A 61 14.74 -7.22 -0.43
C CYS A 61 15.02 -8.34 -1.45
N ARG A 62 14.07 -8.58 -2.37
CA ARG A 62 14.19 -9.60 -3.44
C ARG A 62 14.89 -9.07 -4.68
N ASP A 63 15.02 -7.75 -4.78
CA ASP A 63 15.87 -7.12 -5.79
C ASP A 63 17.33 -7.45 -5.46
N ARG A 64 17.89 -8.40 -6.21
CA ARG A 64 19.27 -8.84 -6.02
C ARG A 64 20.13 -7.78 -6.68
N ALA A 65 20.90 -7.03 -5.88
CA ALA A 65 22.00 -6.25 -6.39
C ALA A 65 22.83 -7.13 -7.35
N THR A 66 22.89 -6.72 -8.61
CA THR A 66 23.84 -7.28 -9.58
C THR A 66 25.23 -6.88 -9.10
N LEU A 67 25.83 -7.72 -8.25
CA LEU A 67 27.26 -7.72 -7.97
C LEU A 67 28.01 -8.26 -9.18
#